data_AF-A0A975G1L3-F1
#
_entry.id   AF-A0A975G1L3-F1
#
_cell.length_a   1.000
_cell.length_b   1.000
_cell.length_c   1.000
_cell.angle_alpha   90.00
_cell.angle_beta   90.00
_cell.angle_gamma   90.00
#
_symmetry.space_group_name_H-M   'P 1'
#
loop_
_entity.id
_entity.type
_entity.pdbx_description
1 polymer ?
#
loop_
_entity_poly.entity_id
_entity_poly.type
_entity_poly.pdbx_seq_one_letter_code
_entity_poly.pdbx_strand_id
1 'polypeptide(L)'
;MADLEFDGRLDRLFAEAPAFGDAEAFARKVQNRLDRAWALRRLLIGGLGVFGGLIAVVQLAASGVIGRAQVLSTQSARVMSLAMANHVPTHLFGDSMPFGQDFIWVAIGLAAVAFGFAVLRTIGDL
;
A
#
# COMPACT_ATOMS: atom_id res chain seq x y z
N MET A 1 19.67 -59.68 20.56
CA MET A 1 20.02 -59.51 19.14
C MET A 1 19.07 -58.46 18.61
N ALA A 2 19.57 -57.27 18.27
CA ALA A 2 18.74 -56.25 17.62
C ALA A 2 18.33 -56.77 16.23
N ASP A 3 17.10 -56.46 15.84
CA ASP A 3 16.44 -57.02 14.67
C ASP A 3 17.13 -56.50 13.40
N LEU A 4 17.91 -57.34 12.72
CA LEU A 4 18.69 -56.96 11.53
C LEU A 4 17.82 -56.35 10.42
N GLU A 5 16.53 -56.68 10.41
CA GLU A 5 15.53 -56.10 9.50
C GLU A 5 15.20 -54.64 9.85
N PHE A 6 15.21 -54.28 11.13
CA PHE A 6 14.99 -52.92 11.62
C PHE A 6 16.17 -52.01 11.25
N ASP A 7 17.40 -52.49 11.45
CA ASP A 7 18.62 -51.76 11.05
C ASP A 7 18.68 -51.58 9.52
N GLY A 8 18.33 -52.59 8.73
CA GLY A 8 18.27 -52.47 7.26
C GLY A 8 17.18 -51.51 6.76
N ARG A 9 16.05 -51.39 7.48
CA ARG A 9 15.02 -50.38 7.19
C ARG A 9 15.46 -48.98 7.58
N LEU A 10 16.12 -48.82 8.73
CA LEU A 10 16.69 -47.55 9.17
C LEU A 10 17.73 -47.06 8.18
N ASP A 11 18.65 -47.92 7.77
CA ASP A 11 19.71 -47.58 6.82
C ASP A 11 19.13 -47.13 5.46
N ARG A 12 18.03 -47.75 5.00
CA ARG A 12 17.31 -47.28 3.80
C ARG A 12 16.53 -45.98 3.99
N LEU A 13 15.96 -45.74 5.17
CA LEU A 13 15.22 -44.51 5.48
C LEU A 13 16.15 -43.30 5.62
N PHE A 14 17.38 -43.53 6.09
CA PHE A 14 18.41 -42.52 6.29
C PHE A 14 19.49 -42.49 5.21
N ALA A 15 19.43 -43.41 4.24
CA ALA A 15 20.23 -43.33 3.04
C ALA A 15 19.84 -42.06 2.28
N GLU A 16 20.74 -41.09 2.28
CA GLU A 16 20.62 -39.87 1.48
C GLU A 16 20.38 -40.28 0.02
N ALA A 17 19.27 -39.83 -0.55
CA ALA A 17 18.98 -40.09 -1.95
C ALA A 17 20.13 -39.48 -2.79
N PRO A 18 20.72 -40.23 -3.74
CA PRO A 18 21.82 -39.71 -4.55
C PRO A 18 21.37 -38.41 -5.22
N ALA A 19 22.13 -37.33 -5.02
CA ALA A 19 21.85 -36.07 -5.69
C ALA A 19 21.81 -36.33 -7.21
N PHE A 20 20.70 -35.99 -7.85
CA PHE A 20 20.59 -36.08 -9.30
C PHE A 20 21.71 -35.24 -9.93
N GLY A 21 22.33 -35.75 -11.00
CA GLY A 21 23.49 -35.08 -11.62
C GLY A 21 23.20 -33.68 -12.16
N ASP A 22 21.92 -33.30 -12.29
CA ASP A 22 21.45 -31.98 -12.73
C ASP A 22 20.81 -31.15 -11.60
N ALA A 23 20.86 -31.59 -10.34
CA ALA A 23 20.18 -30.96 -9.21
C ALA A 23 20.50 -29.46 -9.08
N GLU A 24 21.76 -29.04 -9.28
CA GLU A 24 22.15 -27.63 -9.26
C GLU A 24 21.58 -26.84 -10.46
N ALA A 25 21.53 -27.45 -11.64
CA ALA A 25 20.98 -26.82 -12.83
C ALA A 25 19.46 -26.63 -12.69
N PHE A 26 18.78 -27.62 -12.12
CA PHE A 26 17.37 -27.54 -11.76
C PHE A 26 17.12 -26.44 -10.73
N ALA A 27 17.88 -26.42 -9.63
CA ALA A 27 17.75 -25.42 -8.57
C ALA A 27 17.90 -23.99 -9.12
N ARG A 28 18.95 -23.73 -9.91
CA ARG A 28 19.16 -22.42 -10.56
C ARG A 28 17.97 -22.01 -11.44
N LYS A 29 17.41 -22.96 -12.20
CA LYS A 29 16.27 -22.68 -13.09
C LYS A 29 14.99 -22.38 -12.31
N VAL A 30 14.76 -23.08 -11.20
CA VAL A 30 13.63 -22.84 -10.31
C VAL A 30 13.77 -21.48 -9.61
N GLN A 31 14.94 -21.17 -9.06
CA GLN A 31 15.25 -19.89 -8.43
C GLN A 31 14.92 -18.72 -9.38
N ASN A 32 15.46 -18.77 -10.60
CA ASN A 32 15.24 -17.73 -11.61
C ASN A 32 13.76 -17.55 -12.00
N ARG A 33 12.97 -18.63 -12.00
CA ARG A 33 11.53 -18.52 -12.27
C ARG A 33 10.77 -17.94 -11.09
N LEU A 34 11.16 -18.32 -9.88
CA LEU A 34 10.52 -17.85 -8.66
C LEU A 34 10.78 -16.36 -8.45
N ASP A 35 12.02 -15.90 -8.64
CA ASP A 35 12.40 -14.48 -8.53
C ASP A 35 11.61 -13.61 -9.50
N ARG A 36 11.48 -14.05 -10.77
CA ARG A 36 10.69 -13.34 -11.78
C ARG A 36 9.20 -13.29 -11.44
N ALA A 37 8.64 -14.42 -11.01
CA ALA A 37 7.23 -14.49 -10.64
C ALA A 37 6.93 -13.62 -9.41
N TRP A 38 7.83 -13.61 -8.43
CA TRP A 38 7.70 -12.81 -7.23
C TRP A 38 7.83 -11.31 -7.53
N ALA A 39 8.81 -10.91 -8.34
CA ALA A 39 8.99 -9.53 -8.78
C ALA A 39 7.76 -9.03 -9.55
N LEU A 40 7.22 -9.84 -10.47
CA LEU A 40 6.02 -9.49 -11.24
C LEU A 40 4.80 -9.29 -10.33
N ARG A 41 4.58 -10.19 -9.37
CA ARG A 41 3.46 -10.08 -8.43
C ARG A 41 3.59 -8.83 -7.55
N ARG A 42 4.80 -8.50 -7.10
CA ARG A 42 5.08 -7.30 -6.31
C ARG A 42 4.84 -6.03 -7.12
N LEU A 43 5.27 -6.00 -8.39
CA LEU A 43 5.01 -4.89 -9.30
C LEU A 43 3.53 -4.72 -9.64
N LEU A 44 2.82 -5.82 -9.87
CA LEU A 44 1.38 -5.76 -10.16
C LEU A 44 0.57 -5.25 -8.97
N ILE A 45 0.83 -5.78 -7.77
CA ILE A 45 0.12 -5.35 -6.56
C ILE A 45 0.47 -3.89 -6.21
N GLY A 46 1.76 -3.54 -6.27
CA GLY A 46 2.21 -2.17 -6.04
C GLY A 46 1.65 -1.20 -7.07
N GLY A 47 1.72 -1.57 -8.36
CA GLY A 47 1.19 -0.79 -9.48
C GLY A 47 -0.31 -0.56 -9.37
N LEU A 48 -1.11 -1.62 -9.15
CA LEU A 48 -2.56 -1.47 -8.96
C LEU A 48 -2.90 -0.58 -7.79
N GLY A 49 -2.17 -0.69 -6.67
CA GLY A 49 -2.37 0.17 -5.51
C GLY A 49 -2.13 1.65 -5.83
N VAL A 50 -1.06 1.96 -6.56
CA VAL A 50 -0.75 3.32 -6.99
C VAL A 50 -1.81 3.86 -7.96
N PHE A 51 -2.20 3.08 -8.97
CA PHE A 51 -3.23 3.48 -9.92
C PHE A 51 -4.59 3.67 -9.23
N GLY A 52 -4.99 2.76 -8.35
CA GLY A 52 -6.22 2.86 -7.59
C GLY A 52 -6.24 4.08 -6.66
N GLY A 53 -5.12 4.35 -5.97
CA GLY A 53 -4.96 5.54 -5.13
C GLY A 53 -5.05 6.85 -5.92
N LEU A 54 -4.39 6.91 -7.09
CA LEU A 54 -4.45 8.09 -7.96
C LEU A 54 -5.88 8.36 -8.45
N ILE A 55 -6.57 7.32 -8.91
CA ILE A 55 -7.98 7.44 -9.35
C ILE A 55 -8.86 7.91 -8.19
N ALA A 56 -8.68 7.36 -6.99
CA ALA A 56 -9.44 7.78 -5.81
C ALA A 56 -9.24 9.26 -5.46
N VAL A 57 -7.99 9.76 -5.49
CA VAL A 57 -7.69 11.18 -5.24
C VAL A 57 -8.33 12.08 -6.30
N VAL A 58 -8.17 11.73 -7.57
CA VAL A 58 -8.78 12.50 -8.68
C VAL A 58 -10.31 12.50 -8.56
N GLN A 59 -10.91 11.36 -8.21
CA GLN A 59 -12.35 11.24 -8.05
C GLN A 59 -12.85 12.02 -6.84
N LEU A 60 -12.12 12.02 -5.71
CA LEU A 60 -12.43 12.85 -4.55
C LEU A 60 -12.39 14.34 -4.87
N ALA A 61 -11.37 14.78 -5.60
CA ALA A 61 -11.23 16.17 -6.05
C ALA A 61 -12.35 16.57 -7.03
N ALA A 62 -12.63 15.73 -8.04
CA ALA A 62 -13.62 16.01 -9.08
C ALA A 62 -15.07 15.93 -8.57
N SER A 63 -15.36 15.01 -7.65
CA SER A 63 -16.72 14.82 -7.11
C SER A 63 -17.10 15.88 -6.07
N GLY A 64 -16.14 16.67 -5.60
CA GLY A 64 -16.36 17.66 -4.55
C GLY A 64 -17.00 17.04 -3.32
N VAL A 65 -16.72 15.76 -3.03
CA VAL A 65 -17.34 15.01 -1.92
C VAL A 65 -17.07 15.69 -0.59
N ILE A 66 -15.95 16.40 -0.44
CA ILE A 66 -15.68 17.29 0.70
C ILE A 66 -16.69 18.44 0.76
N GLY A 67 -16.98 19.09 -0.37
CA GLY A 67 -18.01 20.12 -0.49
C GLY A 67 -19.43 19.59 -0.31
N ARG A 68 -19.74 18.38 -0.77
CA ARG A 68 -21.07 17.75 -0.59
C ARG A 68 -21.28 17.22 0.83
N ALA A 69 -20.24 16.71 1.48
CA ALA A 69 -20.24 16.41 2.91
C ALA A 69 -20.41 17.70 3.74
N GLN A 70 -19.82 18.81 3.29
CA GLN A 70 -20.10 20.15 3.85
C GLN A 70 -21.54 20.60 3.59
N VAL A 71 -22.17 20.30 2.45
CA VAL A 71 -23.58 20.63 2.18
C VAL A 71 -24.55 19.77 3.03
N LEU A 72 -24.27 18.47 3.20
CA LEU A 72 -25.04 17.57 4.06
C LEU A 72 -24.87 17.90 5.55
N SER A 73 -23.65 18.26 5.96
CA SER A 73 -23.38 18.73 7.33
C SER A 73 -23.91 20.14 7.57
N THR A 74 -23.92 21.04 6.58
CA THR A 74 -24.57 22.36 6.69
C THR A 74 -26.09 22.27 6.68
N GLN A 75 -26.69 21.21 6.14
CA GLN A 75 -28.14 20.97 6.28
C GLN A 75 -28.50 20.53 7.71
N SER A 76 -27.68 19.69 8.34
CA SER A 76 -27.79 19.34 9.76
C SER A 76 -27.41 20.52 10.67
N ALA A 77 -26.39 21.29 10.28
CA ALA A 77 -25.98 22.51 10.93
C ALA A 77 -26.91 23.69 10.62
N ARG A 78 -27.83 23.63 9.65
CA ARG A 78 -28.91 24.63 9.48
C ARG A 78 -29.97 24.47 10.56
N VAL A 79 -30.29 23.23 10.93
CA VAL A 79 -31.19 22.96 12.06
C VAL A 79 -30.52 23.31 13.40
N MET A 80 -29.22 23.06 13.52
CA MET A 80 -28.42 23.42 14.71
C MET A 80 -28.05 24.92 14.76
N SER A 81 -27.81 25.57 13.62
CA SER A 81 -27.58 27.02 13.53
C SER A 81 -28.86 27.82 13.58
N LEU A 82 -30.03 27.29 13.21
CA LEU A 82 -31.31 27.91 13.59
C LEU A 82 -31.46 27.95 15.13
N ALA A 83 -30.90 26.96 15.85
CA ALA A 83 -30.84 26.96 17.31
C ALA A 83 -29.70 27.84 17.88
N MET A 84 -28.55 27.97 17.20
CA MET A 84 -27.37 28.76 17.64
C MET A 84 -27.31 30.21 17.13
N ALA A 85 -27.98 30.54 16.02
CA ALA A 85 -28.01 31.87 15.41
C ALA A 85 -28.77 32.89 16.26
N ASN A 86 -29.48 32.44 17.30
CA ASN A 86 -29.97 33.35 18.32
C ASN A 86 -28.84 33.92 19.20
N HIS A 87 -27.63 33.34 19.27
CA HIS A 87 -26.66 33.67 20.33
C HIS A 87 -25.16 33.86 19.96
N VAL A 88 -24.68 33.76 18.70
CA VAL A 88 -23.23 33.99 18.45
C VAL A 88 -22.93 34.76 17.15
N PRO A 89 -22.27 35.95 17.21
CA PRO A 89 -21.89 36.74 16.03
C PRO A 89 -20.66 36.16 15.30
N THR A 90 -20.79 36.07 13.98
CA THR A 90 -20.00 35.30 13.01
C THR A 90 -18.69 35.93 12.50
N HIS A 91 -18.07 36.86 13.24
CA HIS A 91 -16.93 37.65 12.73
C HIS A 91 -15.53 37.17 13.17
N LEU A 92 -15.42 36.02 13.84
CA LEU A 92 -14.15 35.61 14.49
C LEU A 92 -13.35 34.52 13.76
N PHE A 93 -13.83 33.97 12.64
CA PHE A 93 -13.20 32.81 11.98
C PHE A 93 -12.76 33.03 10.53
N GLY A 94 -12.93 34.23 9.99
CA GLY A 94 -12.43 34.58 8.65
C GLY A 94 -11.13 35.36 8.74
N ASP A 95 -10.11 34.92 8.02
CA ASP A 95 -9.09 35.80 7.41
C ASP A 95 -7.73 36.02 8.11
N SER A 96 -7.32 35.23 9.12
CA SER A 96 -6.01 35.44 9.78
C SER A 96 -5.03 34.25 9.85
N MET A 97 -5.26 33.15 9.11
CA MET A 97 -4.24 32.10 9.00
C MET A 97 -3.32 32.32 7.79
N PRO A 98 -1.99 32.45 7.98
CA PRO A 98 -1.03 32.80 6.91
C PRO A 98 -0.74 31.65 5.91
N PHE A 99 -1.33 30.47 6.10
CA PHE A 99 -1.17 29.32 5.21
C PHE A 99 -2.50 29.08 4.51
N GLY A 100 -2.67 29.75 3.36
CA GLY A 100 -3.84 29.57 2.50
C GLY A 100 -3.95 28.15 1.94
N GLN A 101 -5.12 27.87 1.35
CA GLN A 101 -5.48 26.61 0.66
C GLN A 101 -4.41 26.08 -0.31
N ASP A 102 -3.54 26.95 -0.82
CA ASP A 102 -2.41 26.62 -1.70
C ASP A 102 -1.35 25.72 -1.05
N PHE A 103 -1.18 25.77 0.28
CA PHE A 103 -0.18 24.98 0.98
C PHE A 103 -0.47 23.46 0.93
N ILE A 104 -1.74 23.09 0.80
CA ILE A 104 -2.17 21.68 0.73
C ILE A 104 -1.67 21.04 -0.57
N TRP A 105 -1.74 21.75 -1.69
CA TRP A 105 -1.25 21.23 -2.98
C TRP A 105 0.26 21.04 -2.99
N VAL A 106 1.00 21.94 -2.34
CA VAL A 106 2.46 21.82 -2.19
C VAL A 106 2.82 20.62 -1.31
N ALA A 107 2.13 20.42 -0.19
CA ALA A 107 2.34 19.27 0.68
C ALA A 107 2.03 17.93 -0.03
N ILE A 108 0.95 17.89 -0.82
CA ILE A 108 0.59 16.73 -1.65
C ILE A 108 1.65 16.47 -2.72
N GLY A 109 2.12 17.50 -3.42
CA GLY A 109 3.18 17.38 -4.42
C GLY A 109 4.48 16.84 -3.83
N LEU A 110 4.88 17.34 -2.66
CA LEU A 110 6.06 16.86 -1.95
C LEU A 110 5.94 15.40 -1.52
N ALA A 111 4.77 15.00 -1.00
CA ALA A 111 4.49 13.63 -0.60
C ALA A 111 4.55 12.66 -1.80
N ALA A 112 4.02 13.06 -2.96
CA ALA A 112 4.08 12.26 -4.19
C ALA A 112 5.54 12.05 -4.67
N VAL A 113 6.36 13.10 -4.63
CA VAL A 113 7.79 13.01 -4.98
C VAL A 113 8.55 12.11 -4.01
N ALA A 114 8.32 12.26 -2.70
CA ALA A 114 8.93 11.43 -1.67
C ALA A 114 8.54 9.95 -1.83
N PHE A 115 7.27 9.68 -2.15
CA PHE A 115 6.79 8.33 -2.40
C PHE A 115 7.41 7.72 -3.66
N GLY A 116 7.50 8.47 -4.75
CA GLY A 116 8.19 8.04 -5.97
C GLY A 116 9.66 7.69 -5.71
N PHE A 117 10.37 8.53 -4.94
CA PHE A 117 11.75 8.26 -4.55
C PHE A 117 11.89 7.00 -3.69
N ALA A 118 11.00 6.79 -2.71
CA ALA A 118 11.01 5.60 -1.87
C ALA A 118 10.83 4.31 -2.69
N VAL A 119 9.94 4.34 -3.69
CA VAL A 119 9.72 3.21 -4.61
C VAL A 119 10.97 2.97 -5.46
N LEU A 120 11.54 4.00 -6.09
CA LEU A 120 12.78 3.86 -6.88
C LEU A 120 13.94 3.30 -6.05
N ARG A 121 14.06 3.74 -4.79
CA ARG A 121 15.09 3.24 -3.87
C ARG A 121 14.95 1.74 -3.62
N THR A 122 13.74 1.25 -3.37
CA THR A 122 13.53 -0.19 -3.14
C THR A 122 13.84 -1.08 -4.34
N ILE A 123 13.85 -0.52 -5.56
CA ILE A 123 14.23 -1.21 -6.79
C ILE A 123 15.76 -1.21 -6.96
N GLY A 124 16.45 -0.15 -6.53
CA GLY A 124 17.91 -0.07 -6.58
C GLY A 124 18.62 -0.92 -5.50
N ASP A 125 17.92 -1.26 -4.42
CA ASP A 125 18.42 -2.11 -3.34
C ASP A 125 18.21 -3.63 -3.60
N LEU A 126 17.66 -4.02 -4.77
CA LEU A 126 17.45 -5.41 -5.24
C LEU A 126 18.51 -5.80 -6.27
#